data_AF-A0A4V1XPA2-F1
#
_entry.id   AF-A0A4V1XPA2-F1
#
_cell.length_a   1.000
_cell.length_b   1.000
_cell.length_c   1.000
_cell.angle_alpha   90.00
_cell.angle_beta   90.00
_cell.angle_gamma   90.00
#
_symmetry.space_group_name_H-M   'P 1'
#
loop_
_entity.id
_entity.type
_entity.pdbx_description
1 polymer ?
#
loop_
_entity_poly.entity_id
_entity_poly.type
_entity_poly.pdbx_seq_one_letter_code
_entity_poly.pdbx_strand_id
1 'polypeptide(L)'
;MDRLVIGENLFIRLCPGTSKGLGVFAARKLSKGLRILTDQVILAHESREDMSVSIRDDFTNVSPDVQVLLTRLFAGPLDVVPLMAPGLVKDRATVDPTRLERLVRYNSIEAAGTGCILALLSSMFNHSCKPAAWIYWNEALGAMTNEASTREDIYEAMGWLRELANTIEAEGLLGLELASVLGEQAQLFGRLGDEQGRKDKMRKSLQARLLCLGPDHPSCRSLAEELSS
;
A
#
# COMPACT_ATOMS: atom_id res chain seq x y z
N MET A 1 20.08 19.11 -6.43
CA MET A 1 20.45 17.76 -5.93
C MET A 1 19.22 16.90 -6.18
N ASP A 2 19.20 16.16 -7.28
CA ASP A 2 17.94 15.67 -7.85
C ASP A 2 17.56 14.26 -7.37
N ARG A 3 18.45 13.62 -6.59
CA ARG A 3 18.21 12.33 -5.92
C ARG A 3 19.13 12.15 -4.71
N LEU A 4 18.64 11.46 -3.68
CA LEU A 4 19.41 10.98 -2.52
C LEU A 4 19.61 9.47 -2.66
N VAL A 5 20.85 8.99 -2.72
CA VAL A 5 21.15 7.57 -2.91
C VAL A 5 21.13 6.85 -1.55
N ILE A 6 20.48 5.68 -1.48
CA ILE A 6 20.45 4.80 -0.31
C ILE A 6 21.16 3.49 -0.67
N GLY A 7 22.41 3.36 -0.25
CA GLY A 7 23.25 2.22 -0.62
C GLY A 7 23.44 2.10 -2.14
N GLU A 8 23.65 0.88 -2.64
CA GLU A 8 23.86 0.65 -4.09
C GLU A 8 22.57 0.38 -4.87
N ASN A 9 21.48 0.06 -4.17
CA ASN A 9 20.28 -0.50 -4.79
C ASN A 9 19.13 0.50 -4.92
N LEU A 10 19.11 1.56 -4.13
CA LEU A 10 17.96 2.46 -4.03
C LEU A 10 18.38 3.93 -4.13
N PHE A 11 17.44 4.77 -4.57
CA PHE A 11 17.54 6.22 -4.41
C PHE A 11 16.16 6.84 -4.18
N ILE A 12 16.13 7.95 -3.46
CA ILE A 12 14.95 8.80 -3.26
C ILE A 12 14.98 9.92 -4.31
N ARG A 13 13.84 10.18 -4.95
CA ARG A 13 13.65 11.30 -5.88
C ARG A 13 12.20 11.79 -5.82
N LEU A 14 11.96 13.05 -6.21
CA LEU A 14 10.60 13.55 -6.43
C LEU A 14 9.90 12.74 -7.54
N CYS A 15 8.72 12.20 -7.25
CA CYS A 15 7.90 11.49 -8.22
C CYS A 15 7.58 12.41 -9.41
N PRO A 16 7.75 11.95 -10.67
CA PRO A 16 7.31 12.70 -11.84
C PRO A 16 5.79 12.93 -11.78
N GLY A 17 5.36 14.18 -11.99
CA GLY A 17 3.98 14.60 -11.74
C GLY A 17 3.84 15.20 -10.33
N THR A 18 3.59 16.50 -10.26
CA THR A 18 3.79 17.38 -9.10
C THR A 18 2.96 17.08 -7.83
N SER A 19 2.14 16.03 -7.83
CA SER A 19 1.23 15.70 -6.72
C SER A 19 1.66 14.54 -5.82
N LYS A 20 2.69 13.76 -6.17
CA LYS A 20 3.00 12.48 -5.48
C LYS A 20 4.18 12.51 -4.51
N GLY A 21 4.76 13.68 -4.23
CA GLY A 21 5.85 13.82 -3.26
C GLY A 21 7.14 13.07 -3.64
N LEU A 22 7.91 12.62 -2.65
CA LEU A 22 9.13 11.81 -2.85
C LEU A 22 8.77 10.32 -2.96
N GLY A 23 9.49 9.60 -3.83
CA GLY A 23 9.41 8.14 -3.97
C GLY A 23 10.78 7.48 -3.80
N VAL A 24 10.78 6.20 -3.43
CA VAL A 24 11.98 5.34 -3.40
C VAL A 24 12.00 4.51 -4.68
N PHE A 25 13.12 4.54 -5.39
CA PHE A 25 13.30 3.90 -6.70
C PHE A 25 14.52 2.99 -6.69
N ALA A 26 14.48 1.93 -7.49
CA ALA A 26 15.65 1.07 -7.69
C ALA A 26 16.71 1.80 -8.54
N ALA A 27 17.96 1.85 -8.05
CA ALA A 27 19.11 2.42 -8.77
C ALA A 27 19.58 1.55 -9.95
N ARG A 28 19.23 0.26 -9.91
CA ARG A 28 19.53 -0.75 -10.92
C ARG A 28 18.42 -1.79 -10.96
N LYS A 29 18.46 -2.69 -11.95
CA LYS A 29 17.62 -3.90 -11.93
C LYS A 29 17.97 -4.73 -10.70
N LEU A 30 16.98 -5.01 -9.85
CA LEU A 30 17.16 -5.85 -8.66
C LEU A 30 16.83 -7.30 -9.01
N SER A 31 17.61 -8.25 -8.47
CA SER A 31 17.32 -9.67 -8.58
C SER A 31 16.10 -10.04 -7.76
N LYS A 32 15.30 -11.01 -8.23
CA LYS A 32 14.17 -11.55 -7.46
C LYS A 32 14.63 -12.05 -6.09
N GLY A 33 13.85 -11.76 -5.05
CA GLY A 33 14.16 -12.18 -3.68
C GLY A 33 15.37 -11.46 -3.07
N LEU A 34 15.94 -10.46 -3.75
CA LEU A 34 16.93 -9.59 -3.13
C LEU A 34 16.23 -8.85 -1.99
N ARG A 35 16.70 -9.09 -0.76
CA ARG A 35 16.27 -8.32 0.40
C ARG A 35 16.74 -6.88 0.27
N ILE A 36 15.78 -5.98 0.16
CA ILE A 36 15.96 -4.53 0.04
C ILE A 36 16.12 -3.92 1.43
N LEU A 37 15.30 -4.38 2.38
CA LEU A 37 15.25 -3.86 3.74
C LEU A 37 14.92 -4.99 4.71
N THR A 38 15.58 -4.96 5.87
CA THR A 38 15.11 -5.61 7.10
C THR A 38 14.74 -4.49 8.06
N ASP A 39 13.52 -4.52 8.57
CA ASP A 39 12.99 -3.49 9.46
C ASP A 39 12.59 -4.06 10.81
N GLN A 40 12.88 -3.29 11.86
CA GLN A 40 12.55 -3.67 13.22
C GLN A 40 11.07 -3.41 13.47
N VAL A 41 10.41 -4.40 14.08
CA VAL A 41 9.03 -4.23 14.52
C VAL A 41 8.98 -3.28 15.70
N ILE A 42 8.09 -2.30 15.58
CA ILE A 42 7.75 -1.40 16.69
C ILE A 42 6.60 -2.03 17.47
N LEU A 43 5.51 -2.36 16.79
CA LEU A 43 4.31 -2.91 17.40
C LEU A 43 3.86 -4.16 16.64
N ALA A 44 3.41 -5.16 17.39
CA ALA A 44 2.80 -6.38 16.86
C ALA A 44 1.58 -6.73 17.70
N HIS A 45 0.50 -7.09 17.02
CA HIS A 45 -0.78 -7.49 17.62
C HIS A 45 -1.40 -8.62 16.81
N GLU A 46 -2.38 -9.32 17.38
CA GLU A 46 -3.07 -10.41 16.69
C GLU A 46 -3.89 -9.92 15.49
N SER A 47 -4.49 -8.73 15.59
CA SER A 47 -5.24 -8.09 14.50
C SER A 47 -4.96 -6.59 14.41
N ARG A 48 -5.41 -5.98 13.30
CA ARG A 48 -5.33 -4.53 13.13
C ARG A 48 -6.27 -3.81 14.11
N GLU A 49 -7.40 -4.42 14.39
CA GLU A 49 -8.42 -3.93 15.32
C GLU A 49 -7.83 -3.88 16.74
N ASP A 50 -7.16 -4.94 17.19
CA ASP A 50 -6.50 -4.99 18.50
C ASP A 50 -5.40 -3.93 18.60
N MET A 51 -4.59 -3.80 17.54
CA MET A 51 -3.57 -2.75 17.47
C MET A 51 -4.20 -1.36 17.53
N SER A 52 -5.32 -1.14 16.84
CA SER A 52 -5.98 0.17 16.80
C SER A 52 -6.56 0.53 18.17
N VAL A 53 -7.09 -0.44 18.91
CA VAL A 53 -7.56 -0.22 20.29
C VAL A 53 -6.40 0.06 21.25
N SER A 54 -5.27 -0.63 21.07
CA SER A 54 -4.13 -0.57 21.99
C SER A 54 -3.10 0.52 21.67
N ILE A 55 -3.13 1.09 20.45
CA ILE A 55 -2.09 2.00 19.93
C ILE A 55 -1.80 3.17 20.86
N ARG A 56 -2.80 3.67 21.58
CA ARG A 56 -2.62 4.78 22.51
C ARG A 56 -1.66 4.42 23.63
N ASP A 57 -1.90 3.29 24.28
CA ASP A 57 -1.13 2.83 25.41
C ASP A 57 0.25 2.37 24.93
N ASP A 58 0.29 1.63 23.82
CA ASP A 58 1.52 1.20 23.16
C ASP A 58 2.42 2.38 22.79
N PHE A 59 1.85 3.44 22.21
CA PHE A 59 2.60 4.61 21.78
C PHE A 59 3.34 5.26 22.97
N THR A 60 2.73 5.29 24.16
CA THR A 60 3.40 5.82 25.36
C THR A 60 4.57 4.97 25.85
N ASN A 61 4.56 3.67 25.53
CA ASN A 61 5.61 2.72 25.89
C ASN A 61 6.76 2.67 24.85
N VAL A 62 6.54 3.20 23.65
CA VAL A 62 7.58 3.35 22.62
C VAL A 62 8.56 4.46 23.02
N SER A 63 9.85 4.32 22.67
CA SER A 63 10.85 5.33 23.00
C SER A 63 10.53 6.70 22.35
N PRO A 64 10.88 7.84 22.98
CA PRO A 64 10.55 9.16 22.45
C PRO A 64 11.04 9.40 21.00
N ASP A 65 12.23 8.91 20.66
CA ASP A 65 12.77 9.04 19.30
C ASP A 65 11.91 8.31 18.26
N VAL A 66 11.41 7.12 18.61
CA VAL A 66 10.56 6.33 17.73
C VAL A 66 9.15 6.92 17.67
N GLN A 67 8.62 7.47 18.78
CA GLN A 67 7.37 8.23 18.78
C GLN A 67 7.41 9.41 17.79
N VAL A 68 8.52 10.17 17.77
CA VAL A 68 8.73 11.28 16.83
C VAL A 68 8.75 10.79 15.38
N LEU A 69 9.28 9.60 15.12
CA LEU A 69 9.30 9.03 13.77
C LEU A 69 7.94 8.48 13.34
N LEU A 70 7.26 7.72 14.21
CA LEU A 70 5.91 7.19 13.98
C LEU A 70 4.92 8.29 13.64
N THR A 71 5.02 9.42 14.33
CA THR A 71 4.09 10.54 14.13
C THR A 71 4.27 11.26 12.80
N ARG A 72 5.38 11.02 12.09
CA ARG A 72 5.61 11.50 10.72
C ARG A 72 5.00 10.58 9.66
N LEU A 73 4.57 9.38 10.02
CA LEU A 73 3.87 8.49 9.10
C LEU A 73 2.54 9.11 8.67
N PHE A 74 2.05 8.67 7.51
CA PHE A 74 0.85 9.18 6.88
C PHE A 74 -0.40 8.65 7.59
N ALA A 75 -1.25 9.52 8.15
CA ALA A 75 -2.51 9.11 8.77
C ALA A 75 -3.75 9.29 7.87
N GLY A 76 -3.57 9.40 6.55
CA GLY A 76 -4.65 9.47 5.57
C GLY A 76 -4.71 10.79 4.77
N PRO A 77 -5.60 10.87 3.75
CA PRO A 77 -5.62 11.96 2.75
C PRO A 77 -5.85 13.38 3.28
N LEU A 78 -6.24 13.51 4.54
CA LEU A 78 -6.52 14.79 5.21
C LEU A 78 -5.64 15.01 6.44
N ASP A 79 -4.59 14.19 6.62
CA ASP A 79 -3.66 14.36 7.72
C ASP A 79 -2.72 15.55 7.45
N VAL A 80 -3.08 16.71 8.02
CA VAL A 80 -2.29 17.94 7.93
C VAL A 80 -1.25 18.05 9.05
N VAL A 81 -1.26 17.16 10.03
CA VAL A 81 -0.41 17.28 11.23
C VAL A 81 1.08 17.32 10.90
N PRO A 82 1.61 16.51 9.95
CA PRO A 82 3.02 16.62 9.54
C PRO A 82 3.39 18.02 9.03
N LEU A 83 2.43 18.74 8.42
CA LEU A 83 2.60 20.07 7.81
C LEU A 83 2.42 21.23 8.80
N MET A 84 1.92 20.97 10.02
CA MET A 84 1.72 22.01 11.03
C MET A 84 3.06 22.57 11.52
N ALA A 85 3.06 23.86 11.87
CA ALA A 85 4.18 24.48 12.58
C ALA A 85 4.37 23.83 13.97
N PRO A 86 5.62 23.72 14.47
CA PRO A 86 5.87 23.22 15.82
C PRO A 86 5.14 24.02 16.89
N GLY A 87 4.65 23.36 17.94
CA GLY A 87 3.99 23.98 19.09
C GLY A 87 2.83 23.16 19.63
N LEU A 88 2.24 23.63 20.72
CA LEU A 88 1.24 22.90 21.52
C LEU A 88 0.07 22.33 20.71
N VAL A 89 -0.38 23.03 19.67
CA VAL A 89 -1.48 22.55 18.81
C VAL A 89 -1.05 21.34 18.00
N LYS A 90 0.16 21.38 17.40
CA LYS A 90 0.73 20.24 16.69
C LYS A 90 0.99 19.08 17.64
N ASP A 91 1.55 19.35 18.82
CA ASP A 91 1.88 18.32 19.80
C ASP A 91 0.63 17.55 20.24
N ARG A 92 -0.48 18.27 20.50
CA ARG A 92 -1.78 17.65 20.82
C ARG A 92 -2.35 16.85 19.66
N ALA A 93 -2.37 17.43 18.46
CA ALA A 93 -2.91 16.74 17.27
C ALA A 93 -2.08 15.52 16.87
N THR A 94 -0.79 15.53 17.19
CA THR A 94 0.17 14.46 16.87
C THR A 94 -0.17 13.16 17.59
N VAL A 95 -0.58 13.26 18.86
CA VAL A 95 -0.95 12.12 19.72
C VAL A 95 -2.47 11.97 19.89
N ASP A 96 -3.25 12.62 19.02
CA ASP A 96 -4.70 12.48 19.00
C ASP A 96 -5.08 11.00 18.77
N PRO A 97 -5.95 10.40 19.59
CA PRO A 97 -6.28 8.98 19.48
C PRO A 97 -6.79 8.58 18.09
N THR A 98 -7.67 9.39 17.49
CA THR A 98 -8.21 9.11 16.16
C THR A 98 -7.12 9.19 15.09
N ARG A 99 -6.12 10.06 15.27
CA ARG A 99 -4.95 10.08 14.38
C ARG A 99 -4.08 8.83 14.55
N LEU A 100 -3.78 8.41 15.78
CA LEU A 100 -2.98 7.21 16.05
C LEU A 100 -3.63 5.94 15.49
N GLU A 101 -4.95 5.78 15.63
CA GLU A 101 -5.72 4.71 15.00
C GLU A 101 -5.58 4.73 13.47
N ARG A 102 -5.65 5.91 12.85
CA ARG A 102 -5.43 6.05 11.41
C ARG A 102 -4.01 5.72 11.01
N LEU A 103 -3.00 6.04 11.82
CA LEU A 103 -1.63 5.61 11.56
C LEU A 103 -1.55 4.10 11.46
N VAL A 104 -2.12 3.37 12.42
CA VAL A 104 -2.21 1.91 12.36
C VAL A 104 -2.90 1.49 11.06
N ARG A 105 -4.10 2.01 10.80
CA ARG A 105 -4.89 1.65 9.61
C ARG A 105 -4.14 1.78 8.29
N TYR A 106 -3.37 2.86 8.12
CA TYR A 106 -2.69 3.16 6.86
C TYR A 106 -1.27 2.61 6.76
N ASN A 107 -0.65 2.22 7.87
CA ASN A 107 0.78 1.90 7.88
C ASN A 107 1.07 0.49 8.37
N SER A 108 0.16 -0.14 9.11
CA SER A 108 0.33 -1.51 9.57
C SER A 108 0.14 -2.50 8.44
N ILE A 109 0.83 -3.63 8.55
CA ILE A 109 0.86 -4.69 7.57
C ILE A 109 0.28 -5.93 8.24
N GLU A 110 -0.74 -6.52 7.62
CA GLU A 110 -1.18 -7.85 8.01
C GLU A 110 -0.14 -8.86 7.51
N ALA A 111 0.58 -9.43 8.46
CA ALA A 111 1.49 -10.53 8.22
C ALA A 111 0.65 -11.82 8.19
N ALA A 112 0.66 -12.52 7.06
CA ALA A 112 -0.08 -13.77 6.89
C ALA A 112 0.29 -14.77 8.00
N GLY A 113 -0.63 -14.96 8.96
CA GLY A 113 -0.48 -15.89 10.08
C GLY A 113 0.22 -15.34 11.34
N THR A 114 0.76 -14.11 11.31
CA THR A 114 1.45 -13.49 12.47
C THR A 114 0.67 -12.30 13.05
N GLY A 115 -0.42 -11.91 12.40
CA GLY A 115 -1.28 -10.82 12.85
C GLY A 115 -0.94 -9.49 12.18
N CYS A 116 -0.99 -8.40 12.93
CA CYS A 116 -0.78 -7.05 12.46
C CYS A 116 0.52 -6.47 12.98
N ILE A 117 1.35 -5.93 12.09
CA ILE A 117 2.69 -5.44 12.41
C ILE A 117 2.85 -4.00 11.95
N LEU A 118 3.47 -3.17 12.79
CA LEU A 118 3.90 -1.82 12.46
C LEU A 118 5.43 -1.73 12.55
N ALA A 119 6.08 -1.42 11.43
CA ALA A 119 7.54 -1.29 11.33
C ALA A 119 7.85 -0.01 10.54
N LEU A 120 8.70 0.86 11.09
CA LEU A 120 8.79 2.26 10.67
C LEU A 120 9.21 2.43 9.21
N LEU A 121 10.33 1.81 8.84
CA LEU A 121 10.91 1.96 7.52
C LEU A 121 10.01 1.30 6.48
N SER A 122 9.49 0.10 6.76
CA SER A 122 8.54 -0.63 5.91
C SER A 122 7.24 0.14 5.72
N SER A 123 6.71 0.79 6.75
CA SER A 123 5.53 1.66 6.65
C SER A 123 5.76 2.89 5.76
N MET A 124 7.01 3.39 5.66
CA MET A 124 7.35 4.48 4.75
C MET A 124 7.45 4.04 3.29
N PHE A 125 7.67 2.75 3.01
CA PHE A 125 7.44 2.19 1.68
C PHE A 125 5.93 2.13 1.44
N ASN A 126 5.36 3.27 1.05
CA ASN A 126 3.93 3.49 0.81
C ASN A 126 3.24 2.24 0.23
N HIS A 127 2.12 1.83 0.83
CA HIS A 127 1.28 0.71 0.41
C HIS A 127 0.81 0.77 -1.06
N SER A 128 1.03 1.89 -1.75
CA SER A 128 0.88 2.03 -3.21
C SER A 128 1.94 1.25 -4.03
N CYS A 129 2.93 0.61 -3.40
CA CYS A 129 4.09 -0.03 -4.04
C CYS A 129 3.94 -1.50 -4.46
N LYS A 130 2.81 -2.19 -4.21
CA LYS A 130 2.56 -3.49 -4.87
C LYS A 130 2.53 -3.19 -6.37
N PRO A 131 3.52 -3.60 -7.21
CA PRO A 131 4.05 -4.97 -7.31
C PRO A 131 5.59 -5.04 -7.47
N ALA A 132 6.36 -4.04 -7.02
CA ALA A 132 7.82 -4.03 -7.22
C ALA A 132 8.60 -4.53 -6.00
N ALA A 133 7.94 -4.56 -4.83
CA ALA A 133 8.48 -5.19 -3.64
C ALA A 133 7.37 -5.93 -2.88
N TRP A 134 7.73 -7.09 -2.32
CA TRP A 134 6.92 -7.84 -1.38
C TRP A 134 7.35 -7.46 0.03
N ILE A 135 6.38 -7.14 0.87
CA ILE A 135 6.61 -6.90 2.29
C ILE A 135 5.96 -8.05 3.06
N TYR A 136 6.73 -8.75 3.88
CA TYR A 136 6.23 -9.86 4.68
C TYR A 136 7.04 -10.04 5.97
N TRP A 137 6.47 -10.78 6.92
CA TRP A 137 7.12 -11.14 8.17
C TRP A 137 8.08 -12.32 7.98
N ASN A 138 9.30 -12.20 8.46
CA ASN A 138 10.30 -13.26 8.43
C ASN A 138 10.52 -13.81 9.84
N GLU A 139 9.92 -14.96 10.16
CA GLU A 139 10.01 -15.60 11.47
C GLU A 139 11.46 -15.89 11.90
N ALA A 140 12.30 -16.34 10.97
CA ALA A 140 13.69 -16.67 11.27
C ALA A 140 14.52 -15.45 11.70
N LEU A 141 14.09 -14.25 11.29
CA LEU A 141 14.76 -12.99 11.65
C LEU A 141 14.01 -12.22 12.74
N GLY A 142 12.78 -12.59 13.06
CA GLY A 142 11.90 -11.80 13.93
C GLY A 142 11.71 -10.37 13.42
N ALA A 143 11.66 -10.17 12.10
CA ALA A 143 11.67 -8.85 11.49
C ALA A 143 10.80 -8.78 10.22
N MET A 144 10.41 -7.56 9.85
CA MET A 144 9.76 -7.30 8.57
C MET A 144 10.81 -7.21 7.47
N THR A 145 10.57 -7.86 6.33
CA THR A 145 11.48 -7.81 5.18
C THR A 145 10.77 -7.30 3.94
N ASN A 146 11.44 -6.41 3.21
CA ASN A 146 11.03 -5.96 1.88
C ASN A 146 11.93 -6.60 0.84
N GLU A 147 11.35 -7.29 -0.14
CA GLU A 147 12.08 -8.03 -1.16
C GLU A 147 11.68 -7.60 -2.55
N ALA A 148 12.65 -7.50 -3.46
CA ALA A 148 12.39 -7.10 -4.83
C ALA A 148 11.55 -8.14 -5.59
N SER A 149 10.54 -7.65 -6.31
CA SER A 149 9.73 -8.42 -7.26
C SER A 149 10.11 -8.08 -8.70
N THR A 150 10.03 -9.04 -9.62
CA THR A 150 10.39 -8.86 -11.04
C THR A 150 9.16 -8.73 -11.92
N ARG A 151 9.38 -8.31 -13.19
CA ARG A 151 8.32 -8.28 -14.22
C ARG A 151 7.73 -9.67 -14.50
N GLU A 152 8.49 -10.74 -14.24
CA GLU A 152 8.01 -12.13 -14.35
C GLU A 152 6.92 -12.41 -13.31
N ASP A 153 7.02 -11.85 -12.11
CA ASP A 153 5.99 -11.99 -11.06
C ASP A 153 4.69 -11.25 -11.44
N ILE A 154 4.78 -10.17 -12.23
CA ILE A 154 3.58 -9.50 -12.79
C ILE A 154 2.88 -10.42 -13.79
N TYR A 155 3.63 -11.17 -14.61
CA TYR A 155 3.04 -12.13 -15.55
C TYR A 155 2.46 -13.35 -14.83
N GLU A 156 3.11 -13.82 -13.76
CA GLU A 156 2.61 -14.90 -12.92
C GLU A 156 1.31 -14.48 -12.19
N ALA A 157 1.31 -13.31 -11.55
CA ALA A 157 0.11 -12.74 -10.93
C ALA A 157 -1.01 -12.50 -11.95
N MET A 158 -0.68 -12.04 -13.16
CA MET A 158 -1.66 -11.92 -14.25
C MET A 158 -2.20 -13.28 -14.67
N GLY A 159 -1.38 -14.33 -14.65
CA GLY A 159 -1.79 -15.72 -14.88
C GLY A 159 -2.83 -16.17 -13.86
N TRP A 160 -2.53 -16.03 -12.56
CA TRP A 160 -3.46 -16.40 -11.48
C TRP A 160 -4.75 -15.58 -11.50
N LEU A 161 -4.66 -14.27 -11.71
CA LEU A 161 -5.86 -13.43 -11.81
C LEU A 161 -6.71 -13.80 -13.03
N ARG A 162 -6.11 -14.24 -14.13
CA ARG A 162 -6.84 -14.71 -15.31
C ARG A 162 -7.57 -16.01 -15.02
N GLU A 163 -6.90 -16.95 -14.38
CA GLU A 163 -7.50 -18.22 -13.96
C GLU A 163 -8.66 -17.99 -12.99
N LEU A 164 -8.47 -17.14 -11.99
CA LEU A 164 -9.51 -16.77 -11.02
C LEU A 164 -10.72 -16.11 -11.71
N ALA A 165 -10.48 -15.16 -12.64
CA ALA A 165 -11.57 -14.55 -13.40
C ALA A 165 -12.36 -15.59 -14.20
N ASN A 166 -11.67 -16.51 -14.88
CA ASN A 166 -12.32 -17.58 -15.64
C ASN A 166 -13.16 -18.50 -14.74
N THR A 167 -12.66 -18.85 -13.55
CA THR A 167 -13.40 -19.65 -12.58
C THR A 167 -14.64 -18.92 -12.07
N ILE A 168 -14.52 -17.65 -11.70
CA ILE A 168 -15.65 -16.83 -11.26
C ILE A 168 -16.72 -16.72 -12.36
N GLU A 169 -16.31 -16.52 -13.62
CA GLU A 169 -17.21 -16.47 -14.76
C GLU A 169 -17.88 -17.83 -15.02
N ALA A 170 -17.15 -18.95 -14.91
CA ALA A 170 -17.68 -20.30 -15.11
C ALA A 170 -18.72 -20.70 -14.05
N GLU A 171 -18.53 -20.25 -12.81
CA GLU A 171 -19.47 -20.46 -11.70
C GLU A 171 -20.67 -19.49 -11.74
N GLY A 172 -20.72 -18.57 -12.72
CA GLY A 172 -21.80 -17.59 -12.84
C GLY A 172 -21.79 -16.51 -11.75
N LEU A 173 -20.68 -16.37 -11.02
CA LEU A 173 -20.50 -15.41 -9.93
C LEU A 173 -20.12 -14.03 -10.47
N LEU A 174 -20.97 -13.45 -11.33
CA LEU A 174 -20.75 -12.16 -12.01
C LEU A 174 -20.96 -10.95 -11.06
N GLY A 175 -20.40 -11.03 -9.86
CA GLY A 175 -20.53 -10.07 -8.77
C GLY A 175 -19.37 -9.08 -8.64
N LEU A 176 -19.27 -8.48 -7.45
CA LEU A 176 -18.21 -7.52 -7.11
C LEU A 176 -16.83 -8.18 -7.01
N GLU A 177 -16.79 -9.49 -6.82
CA GLU A 177 -15.62 -10.33 -6.81
C GLU A 177 -14.94 -10.29 -8.19
N LEU A 178 -15.72 -10.54 -9.26
CA LEU A 178 -15.23 -10.44 -10.64
C LEU A 178 -14.76 -9.03 -10.95
N ALA A 179 -15.51 -8.01 -10.52
CA ALA A 179 -15.14 -6.62 -10.72
C ALA A 179 -13.78 -6.29 -10.09
N SER A 180 -13.51 -6.80 -8.89
CA SER A 180 -12.26 -6.58 -8.16
C SER A 180 -11.09 -7.26 -8.86
N VAL A 181 -11.24 -8.52 -9.27
CA VAL A 181 -10.22 -9.25 -10.04
C VAL A 181 -9.87 -8.54 -11.34
N LEU A 182 -10.87 -8.04 -12.07
CA LEU A 182 -10.66 -7.27 -13.30
C LEU A 182 -9.98 -5.92 -13.04
N GLY A 183 -10.28 -5.27 -11.91
CA GLY A 183 -9.60 -4.04 -11.48
C GLY A 183 -8.10 -4.27 -11.21
N GLU A 184 -7.76 -5.38 -10.56
CA GLU A 184 -6.37 -5.76 -10.33
C GLU A 184 -5.65 -6.11 -11.64
N GLN A 185 -6.30 -6.84 -12.57
CA GLN A 185 -5.74 -7.07 -13.90
C GLN A 185 -5.45 -5.74 -14.63
N ALA A 186 -6.36 -4.77 -14.55
CA ALA A 186 -6.13 -3.46 -15.16
C ALA A 186 -4.88 -2.76 -14.60
N GLN A 187 -4.71 -2.77 -13.28
CA GLN A 187 -3.51 -2.20 -12.65
C GLN A 187 -2.23 -2.87 -13.15
N LEU A 188 -2.23 -4.21 -13.28
CA LEU A 188 -1.07 -4.94 -13.81
C LEU A 188 -0.78 -4.59 -15.27
N PHE A 189 -1.82 -4.47 -16.13
CA PHE A 189 -1.63 -4.03 -17.52
C PHE A 189 -1.03 -2.63 -17.62
N GLY A 190 -1.50 -1.68 -16.80
CA GLY A 190 -0.92 -0.33 -16.73
C GLY A 190 0.56 -0.33 -16.36
N ARG A 191 0.97 -1.23 -15.46
CA ARG A 191 2.38 -1.37 -15.05
C ARG A 191 3.26 -2.05 -16.10
N LEU A 192 2.67 -2.87 -16.96
CA LEU A 192 3.34 -3.41 -18.14
C LEU A 192 3.44 -2.40 -19.29
N GLY A 193 2.82 -1.22 -19.15
CA GLY A 193 2.71 -0.21 -20.20
C GLY A 193 1.66 -0.54 -21.25
N ASP A 194 0.81 -1.55 -21.01
CA ASP A 194 -0.27 -1.94 -21.91
C ASP A 194 -1.54 -1.16 -21.55
N GLU A 195 -1.60 0.07 -22.08
CA GLU A 195 -2.72 0.97 -21.82
C GLU A 195 -4.04 0.45 -22.38
N GLN A 196 -3.99 -0.28 -23.50
CA GLN A 196 -5.17 -0.88 -24.10
C GLN A 196 -5.73 -1.99 -23.20
N GLY A 197 -4.88 -2.91 -22.76
CA GLY A 197 -5.24 -3.96 -21.80
C GLY A 197 -5.77 -3.40 -20.49
N ARG A 198 -5.18 -2.30 -20.00
CA ARG A 198 -5.67 -1.59 -18.81
C ARG A 198 -7.10 -1.10 -19.01
N LYS A 199 -7.35 -0.31 -20.05
CA LYS A 199 -8.68 0.27 -20.32
C LYS A 199 -9.73 -0.83 -20.56
N ASP A 200 -9.39 -1.91 -21.25
CA ASP A 200 -10.31 -3.02 -21.49
C ASP A 200 -10.73 -3.72 -20.19
N LYS A 201 -9.79 -3.94 -19.26
CA LYS A 201 -10.10 -4.53 -17.96
C LYS A 201 -10.86 -3.57 -17.04
N MET A 202 -10.54 -2.28 -17.08
CA MET A 202 -11.32 -1.26 -16.37
C MET A 202 -12.77 -1.20 -16.85
N ARG A 203 -13.03 -1.27 -18.17
CA ARG A 203 -14.40 -1.28 -18.71
C ARG A 203 -15.20 -2.49 -18.23
N LYS A 204 -14.60 -3.69 -18.27
CA LYS A 204 -15.27 -4.91 -17.76
C LYS A 204 -15.53 -4.81 -16.26
N SER A 205 -14.57 -4.29 -15.51
CA SER A 205 -14.71 -4.03 -14.07
C SER A 205 -15.84 -3.02 -13.78
N LEU A 206 -15.96 -1.95 -14.57
CA LEU A 206 -17.06 -0.99 -14.49
C LEU A 206 -18.41 -1.65 -14.79
N GLN A 207 -18.50 -2.46 -15.84
CA GLN A 207 -19.73 -3.17 -16.21
C GLN A 207 -20.27 -4.04 -15.07
N ALA A 208 -19.39 -4.82 -14.43
CA ALA A 208 -19.77 -5.63 -13.28
C ALA A 208 -20.21 -4.77 -12.08
N ARG A 209 -19.51 -3.67 -11.77
CA ARG A 209 -19.93 -2.75 -10.70
C ARG A 209 -21.26 -2.06 -10.97
N LEU A 210 -21.52 -1.66 -12.22
CA LEU A 210 -22.80 -1.06 -12.61
C LEU A 210 -23.96 -2.03 -12.38
N LEU A 211 -23.76 -3.31 -12.69
CA LEU A 211 -24.76 -4.35 -12.46
C LEU A 211 -25.06 -4.54 -10.96
N CYS A 212 -24.04 -4.54 -10.11
CA CYS A 212 -24.20 -4.82 -8.67
C CYS A 212 -24.57 -3.59 -7.82
N LEU A 213 -24.04 -2.41 -8.15
CA LEU A 213 -24.10 -1.21 -7.31
C LEU A 213 -24.95 -0.09 -7.89
N GLY A 214 -25.24 -0.14 -9.18
CA GLY A 214 -25.90 0.94 -9.91
C GLY A 214 -24.96 2.08 -10.33
N PRO A 215 -25.43 2.96 -11.24
CA PRO A 215 -24.62 4.02 -11.85
C PRO A 215 -24.22 5.14 -10.89
N ASP A 216 -25.03 5.43 -9.87
CA ASP A 216 -24.77 6.55 -8.95
C ASP A 216 -23.74 6.21 -7.87
N HIS A 217 -23.41 4.92 -7.72
CA HIS A 217 -22.45 4.48 -6.72
C HIS A 217 -21.08 5.14 -6.98
N PRO A 218 -20.42 5.71 -5.93
CA PRO A 218 -19.16 6.44 -6.10
C PRO A 218 -18.08 5.67 -6.87
N SER A 219 -17.94 4.36 -6.61
CA SER A 219 -16.97 3.51 -7.31
C SER A 219 -17.22 3.41 -8.83
N CYS A 220 -18.48 3.44 -9.29
CA CYS A 220 -18.81 3.43 -10.71
C CYS A 220 -18.46 4.76 -11.36
N ARG A 221 -18.80 5.88 -10.71
CA ARG A 221 -18.52 7.24 -11.20
C ARG A 221 -17.03 7.50 -11.34
N SER A 222 -16.25 7.21 -10.29
CA SER A 222 -14.80 7.41 -10.31
C SER A 222 -14.12 6.59 -11.42
N LEU A 223 -14.55 5.34 -11.64
CA LEU A 223 -13.97 4.50 -12.67
C LEU A 223 -14.38 4.94 -14.09
N ALA A 224 -15.60 5.48 -14.26
CA ALA A 224 -16.04 6.05 -15.53
C ALA A 224 -15.30 7.36 -15.88
N GLU A 225 -15.05 8.21 -14.88
CA GLU A 225 -14.22 9.41 -15.02
C GLU A 225 -12.79 9.04 -15.46
N GLU A 226 -12.17 8.04 -14.81
CA GLU A 226 -10.82 7.58 -15.15
C GLU A 226 -10.72 6.99 -16.58
N LEU A 227 -11.77 6.30 -17.04
CA LEU A 227 -11.84 5.79 -18.42
C LEU A 227 -12.01 6.89 -19.47
N SER A 228 -12.51 8.05 -19.07
CA SER A 228 -12.76 9.21 -19.95
C SER A 228 -11.57 10.16 -20.04
N SER A 229 -10.59 10.04 -19.12
CA SER A 229 -9.29 10.73 -19.18
C SER A 229 -8.27 10.04 -20.09
#